data_AF-A0A537L9Y2-F1
#
_entry.id   AF-A0A537L9Y2-F1
#
_cell.length_a   1.000
_cell.length_b   1.000
_cell.length_c   1.000
_cell.angle_alpha   90.00
_cell.angle_beta   90.00
_cell.angle_gamma   90.00
#
_symmetry.space_group_name_H-M   'P 1'
#
loop_
_entity.id
_entity.type
_entity.pdbx_description
1 polymer ?
#
loop_
_entity_poly.entity_id
_entity_poly.type
_entity_poly.pdbx_seq_one_letter_code
_entity_poly.pdbx_strand_id
1 'polypeptide(L)'
;MAQDVAASLHNNYPTLDWSKVISYNLERMASHGIRRAEEMEQVAATLSELGIAPLMAQATVARQREMGELGKQESVRAVKAAGGPAMLDAVEKAAKR
;
A
#
# COMPACT_ATOMS: atom_id res chain seq x y z
N MET A 1 -18.00 1.62 1.80
CA MET A 1 -16.86 2.56 1.65
C MET A 1 -15.90 2.10 0.55
N ALA A 2 -15.13 1.01 0.73
CA ALA A 2 -14.15 0.59 -0.28
C ALA A 2 -14.76 0.23 -1.66
N GLN A 3 -15.91 -0.43 -1.67
CA GLN A 3 -16.64 -0.75 -2.91
C GLN A 3 -17.19 0.52 -3.58
N ASP A 4 -17.72 1.46 -2.80
CA ASP A 4 -18.23 2.75 -3.30
C ASP A 4 -17.10 3.58 -3.93
N VAL A 5 -15.92 3.59 -3.31
CA VAL A 5 -14.73 4.25 -3.85
C VAL A 5 -14.26 3.58 -5.14
N ALA A 6 -14.23 2.25 -5.19
CA ALA A 6 -13.85 1.53 -6.41
C ALA A 6 -14.83 1.81 -7.56
N ALA A 7 -16.14 1.87 -7.29
CA ALA A 7 -17.15 2.22 -8.28
C ALA A 7 -16.97 3.67 -8.79
N SER A 8 -16.69 4.61 -7.90
CA SER A 8 -16.41 6.01 -8.26
C SER A 8 -15.15 6.15 -9.13
N LEU A 9 -14.09 5.40 -8.82
CA LEU A 9 -12.86 5.36 -9.63
C LEU A 9 -13.10 4.75 -11.01
N HIS A 10 -13.94 3.71 -11.09
CA HIS A 10 -14.30 3.10 -12.37
C HIS A 10 -15.01 4.08 -13.31
N ASN A 11 -15.86 4.98 -12.79
CA ASN A 11 -16.52 6.00 -13.61
C ASN A 11 -15.52 6.91 -14.37
N ASN A 12 -14.35 7.18 -13.78
CA ASN A 12 -13.32 8.03 -14.38
C ASN A 12 -12.28 7.22 -15.18
N TYR A 13 -12.06 5.97 -14.78
CA TYR A 13 -11.06 5.07 -15.38
C TYR A 13 -11.70 3.70 -15.67
N PRO A 14 -12.58 3.61 -16.69
CA PRO A 14 -13.41 2.43 -16.91
C PRO A 14 -12.65 1.22 -17.44
N THR A 15 -11.44 1.42 -17.96
CA THR A 15 -10.58 0.34 -18.46
C THR A 15 -9.83 -0.40 -17.34
N LEU A 16 -9.83 0.14 -16.12
CA LEU A 16 -9.18 -0.46 -14.97
C LEU A 16 -10.18 -1.25 -14.12
N ASP A 17 -9.83 -2.49 -13.83
CA ASP A 17 -10.47 -3.29 -12.79
C ASP A 17 -9.94 -2.82 -11.42
N TRP A 18 -10.61 -1.81 -10.86
CA TRP A 18 -10.21 -1.21 -9.58
C TRP A 18 -10.25 -2.20 -8.41
N SER A 19 -11.17 -3.17 -8.42
CA SER A 19 -11.22 -4.22 -7.39
C SER A 19 -9.95 -5.07 -7.41
N LYS A 20 -9.49 -5.44 -8.61
CA LYS A 20 -8.22 -6.17 -8.77
C LYS A 20 -7.01 -5.30 -8.45
N VAL A 21 -6.99 -4.04 -8.89
CA VAL A 21 -5.90 -3.10 -8.62
C VAL A 21 -5.71 -2.87 -7.11
N ILE A 22 -6.80 -2.64 -6.38
CA ILE A 22 -6.74 -2.42 -4.93
C ILE A 22 -6.23 -3.69 -4.23
N SER A 23 -6.82 -4.84 -4.56
CA SER A 23 -6.43 -6.13 -3.95
C SER A 23 -4.95 -6.43 -4.17
N TYR A 24 -4.48 -6.27 -5.41
CA TYR A 24 -3.08 -6.48 -5.77
C TYR A 24 -2.14 -5.55 -5.01
N ASN A 25 -2.46 -4.25 -4.92
CA ASN A 25 -1.60 -3.29 -4.25
C ASN A 25 -1.55 -3.52 -2.73
N LEU A 26 -2.67 -3.86 -2.09
CA LEU A 26 -2.70 -4.20 -0.66
C LEU A 26 -1.82 -5.41 -0.35
N GLU A 27 -1.99 -6.50 -1.11
CA GLU A 27 -1.17 -7.70 -0.94
C GLU A 27 0.32 -7.40 -1.18
N ARG A 28 0.64 -6.67 -2.24
CA ARG A 28 2.02 -6.32 -2.58
C ARG A 28 2.67 -5.47 -1.49
N MET A 29 1.96 -4.50 -0.91
CA MET A 29 2.50 -3.64 0.15
C MET A 29 2.63 -4.39 1.49
N ALA A 30 1.66 -5.25 1.85
CA ALA A 30 1.81 -6.12 3.02
C ALA A 30 2.97 -7.12 2.85
N SER A 31 3.23 -7.57 1.63
CA SER A 31 4.31 -8.52 1.32
C SER A 31 5.71 -7.92 1.36
N HIS A 32 5.85 -6.75 0.73
CA HIS A 32 7.14 -6.21 0.33
C HIS A 32 7.35 -4.77 0.83
N GLY A 33 6.43 -4.25 1.65
CA GLY A 33 6.44 -2.85 2.09
C GLY A 33 7.75 -2.41 2.74
N ILE A 34 8.41 -3.27 3.52
CA ILE A 34 9.71 -2.96 4.14
C ILE A 34 10.78 -2.72 3.09
N ARG A 35 10.99 -3.69 2.20
CA ARG A 35 11.98 -3.58 1.12
C ARG A 35 11.67 -2.38 0.21
N ARG A 36 10.39 -2.16 -0.11
CA ARG A 36 9.99 -1.03 -0.95
C ARG A 36 10.23 0.32 -0.28
N ALA A 37 10.04 0.40 1.04
CA ALA A 37 10.37 1.60 1.80
C ALA A 37 11.89 1.88 1.75
N GLU A 38 12.74 0.87 1.90
CA GLU A 38 14.20 1.00 1.75
C GLU A 38 14.58 1.46 0.33
N GLU A 39 13.94 0.91 -0.71
CA GLU A 39 14.13 1.36 -2.10
C GLU A 39 13.69 2.83 -2.28
N MET A 40 12.60 3.27 -1.65
CA MET A 40 12.13 4.65 -1.71
C MET A 40 12.95 5.63 -0.87
N GLU A 41 13.64 5.16 0.17
CA GLU A 41 14.64 5.96 0.91
C GLU A 41 15.80 6.33 0.00
N GLN A 42 16.25 5.40 -0.85
CA GLN A 42 17.26 5.68 -1.87
C GLN A 42 16.75 6.70 -2.90
N VAL A 43 15.49 6.58 -3.35
CA VAL A 43 14.88 7.58 -4.24
C VAL A 43 14.85 8.97 -3.59
N ALA A 44 14.47 9.05 -2.30
CA ALA A 44 14.46 10.30 -1.56
C ALA A 44 15.87 10.92 -1.43
N ALA A 45 16.89 10.09 -1.20
CA ALA A 45 18.29 10.52 -1.17
C ALA A 45 18.73 11.08 -2.54
N THR A 46 18.47 10.36 -3.64
CA THR A 46 18.81 10.83 -4.99
C THR A 46 18.14 12.16 -5.33
N LEU A 47 16.86 12.33 -5.00
CA LEU A 47 16.17 13.61 -5.21
C LEU A 47 16.83 14.75 -4.41
N SER A 48 17.21 14.48 -3.16
CA SER A 48 17.87 15.49 -2.31
C SER A 48 19.24 15.88 -2.85
N GLU A 49 20.03 14.91 -3.35
CA GLU A 49 21.32 15.16 -4.01
C GLU A 49 21.18 16.03 -5.27
N LEU A 50 20.05 15.92 -5.97
CA LEU A 50 19.72 16.75 -7.12
C LEU A 50 19.11 18.12 -6.75
N GLY A 51 19.02 18.45 -5.45
CA GLY A 51 18.43 19.69 -4.96
C GLY A 51 16.89 19.73 -5.04
N ILE A 52 16.24 18.57 -5.20
CA ILE A 52 14.78 18.43 -5.27
C ILE A 52 14.25 17.99 -3.92
N ALA A 53 13.30 18.72 -3.34
CA ALA A 53 12.65 18.32 -2.10
C ALA A 53 11.87 16.99 -2.29
N PRO A 54 12.23 15.90 -1.56
CA PRO A 54 11.69 14.56 -1.81
C PRO A 54 10.33 14.31 -1.13
N LEU A 55 9.40 15.28 -1.16
CA LEU A 55 8.18 15.26 -0.34
C LEU A 55 7.34 13.98 -0.53
N MET A 56 7.04 13.65 -1.78
CA MET A 56 6.24 12.46 -2.11
C MET A 56 6.99 11.16 -1.88
N ALA A 57 8.32 11.16 -2.08
CA ALA A 57 9.14 9.98 -1.83
C ALA A 57 9.16 9.64 -0.34
N GLN A 58 9.38 10.64 0.53
CA GLN A 58 9.35 10.47 1.99
C GLN A 58 7.98 10.02 2.49
N ALA A 59 6.89 10.62 1.98
CA ALA A 59 5.54 10.17 2.33
C ALA A 59 5.29 8.70 1.90
N THR A 60 5.82 8.32 0.74
CA THR A 60 5.74 6.94 0.24
C THR A 60 6.53 5.98 1.13
N VAL A 61 7.75 6.35 1.57
CA VAL A 61 8.55 5.56 2.53
C VAL A 61 7.73 5.28 3.79
N ALA A 62 7.16 6.32 4.39
CA ALA A 62 6.38 6.17 5.62
C ALA A 62 5.22 5.19 5.43
N ARG A 63 4.44 5.34 4.34
CA ARG A 63 3.29 4.46 4.08
C ARG A 63 3.69 3.02 3.76
N GLN A 64 4.75 2.82 2.99
CA GLN A 64 5.23 1.47 2.65
C GLN A 64 5.81 0.76 3.87
N ARG A 65 6.54 1.48 4.73
CA ARG A 65 7.07 0.95 5.99
C ARG A 65 5.94 0.54 6.92
N GLU A 66 4.94 1.39 7.12
CA GLU A 66 3.74 1.07 7.91
C GLU A 66 3.04 -0.19 7.40
N MET A 67 2.74 -0.27 6.10
CA MET A 67 2.10 -1.45 5.51
C MET A 67 2.96 -2.71 5.62
N GLY A 68 4.28 -2.58 5.49
CA GLY A 68 5.22 -3.69 5.67
C GLY A 68 5.23 -4.21 7.10
N GLU A 69 5.15 -3.34 8.11
CA GLU A 69 5.04 -3.74 9.52
C GLU A 69 3.69 -4.39 9.82
N LEU A 70 2.59 -3.83 9.30
CA LEU A 70 1.26 -4.46 9.40
C LEU A 70 1.26 -5.86 8.76
N GLY A 71 1.91 -6.02 7.61
CA GLY A 71 2.03 -7.30 6.91
C GLY A 71 2.79 -8.40 7.66
N LYS A 72 3.60 -8.05 8.67
CA LYS A 72 4.27 -9.02 9.55
C LYS A 72 3.36 -9.56 10.64
N GLN A 73 2.25 -8.90 10.94
CA GLN A 73 1.29 -9.38 11.95
C GLN A 73 0.59 -10.64 11.45
N GLU A 74 0.42 -11.64 12.32
CA GLU A 74 -0.18 -12.92 11.94
C GLU A 74 -1.61 -12.77 11.40
N SER A 75 -2.39 -11.83 11.95
CA SER A 75 -3.74 -11.49 11.50
C SER A 75 -3.80 -11.08 10.02
N VAL A 76 -2.77 -10.37 9.53
CA VAL A 76 -2.66 -9.91 8.14
C VAL A 76 -2.00 -10.98 7.27
N ARG A 77 -0.98 -11.65 7.80
CA ARG A 77 -0.26 -12.71 7.10
C ARG A 77 -1.16 -13.91 6.77
N ALA A 78 -2.05 -14.29 7.68
CA ALA A 78 -2.95 -15.44 7.50
C ALA A 78 -3.93 -15.27 6.33
N VAL A 79 -4.35 -14.03 6.04
CA VAL A 79 -5.30 -13.72 4.96
C VAL A 79 -4.64 -13.32 3.65
N LYS A 80 -3.31 -13.41 3.58
CA LYS A 80 -2.52 -12.91 2.47
C LYS A 80 -2.86 -13.56 1.13
N ALA A 81 -3.03 -14.89 1.13
CA ALA A 81 -3.44 -15.64 -0.04
C ALA A 81 -4.92 -15.47 -0.40
N ALA A 82 -5.77 -15.09 0.58
CA ALA A 82 -7.18 -14.81 0.34
C ALA A 82 -7.38 -13.44 -0.35
N GLY A 83 -6.49 -12.48 -0.06
CA GLY A 83 -6.48 -11.17 -0.70
C GLY A 83 -7.78 -10.37 -0.50
N GLY A 84 -8.04 -9.41 -1.41
CA GLY A 84 -9.34 -8.76 -1.53
C GLY A 84 -9.89 -8.13 -0.25
N PRO A 85 -11.21 -8.22 -0.01
CA PRO A 85 -11.85 -7.66 1.18
C PRO A 85 -11.27 -8.19 2.50
N ALA A 86 -10.88 -9.47 2.55
CA ALA A 86 -10.31 -10.07 3.77
C ALA A 86 -8.98 -9.42 4.15
N MET A 87 -8.13 -9.11 3.17
CA MET A 87 -6.89 -8.36 3.38
C MET A 87 -7.18 -6.94 3.88
N LEU A 88 -8.14 -6.24 3.28
CA LEU A 88 -8.51 -4.89 3.70
C LEU A 88 -8.99 -4.86 5.16
N ASP A 89 -9.89 -5.77 5.53
CA ASP A 89 -10.42 -5.87 6.89
C ASP A 89 -9.31 -6.19 7.91
N ALA A 90 -8.38 -7.09 7.57
CA ALA A 90 -7.26 -7.43 8.45
C ALA A 90 -6.32 -6.24 8.64
N VAL A 91 -6.00 -5.52 7.56
CA VAL A 91 -5.18 -4.30 7.62
C VAL A 91 -5.87 -3.21 8.44
N GLU A 92 -7.18 -2.97 8.24
CA GLU A 92 -7.93 -2.00 9.02
C GLU A 92 -7.94 -2.32 10.52
N LYS A 93 -8.14 -3.59 10.88
CA LYS A 93 -8.10 -4.04 12.28
C LYS A 93 -6.70 -3.91 12.88
N ALA A 94 -5.65 -4.24 12.12
CA ALA A 94 -4.28 -4.13 12.57
C ALA A 94 -3.78 -2.67 12.68
N ALA A 95 -4.36 -1.76 11.89
CA ALA A 95 -4.02 -0.34 11.90
C ALA A 95 -4.78 0.47 12.98
N LYS A 96 -5.98 0.02 13.37
CA LYS A 96 -6.72 0.59 14.51
C LYS A 96 -6.04 0.15 15.82
N ARG A 97 -5.37 1.10 16.48
CA ARG A 97 -4.82 0.94 17.84
C ARG A 97 -5.92 0.84 18.88
#